data_AF-A0A822ZBM2-F1
#
_entry.id   AF-A0A822ZBM2-F1
#
_cell.length_a   1.000
_cell.length_b   1.000
_cell.length_c   1.000
_cell.angle_alpha   90.00
_cell.angle_beta   90.00
_cell.angle_gamma   90.00
#
_symmetry.space_group_name_H-M   'P 1'
#
loop_
_entity.id
_entity.type
_entity.pdbx_description
1 polymer ?
#
loop_
_entity_poly.entity_id
_entity_poly.type
_entity_poly.pdbx_seq_one_letter_code
_entity_poly.pdbx_strand_id
1 'polypeptide(L)' 'MSELNIGLTHPDYFMALLREKIQSPMARRDVVLHAAKVKAEEAVKMGIIDSAHDSAVETPEAALRMGEKLSLAARK' A
#
# COMPACT_ATOMS: atom_id res chain seq x y z
N MET A 1 -6.69 -9.25 -0.72
CA MET A 1 -8.10 -8.98 -0.36
C MET A 1 -8.78 -10.31 -0.11
N SER A 2 -9.36 -10.51 1.09
CA SER A 2 -10.11 -11.75 1.41
C SER A 2 -11.60 -11.64 1.07
N GLU A 3 -12.09 -10.43 0.81
CA GLU A 3 -13.47 -10.08 0.48
C GLU A 3 -13.97 -10.88 -0.73
N LEU A 4 -13.16 -10.97 -1.79
CA LEU A 4 -13.48 -11.80 -2.96
C LEU A 4 -13.60 -13.28 -2.63
N ASN A 5 -12.79 -13.79 -1.71
CA ASN A 5 -12.80 -15.21 -1.34
C ASN A 5 -14.10 -15.60 -0.60
N ILE A 6 -14.83 -14.62 -0.08
CA ILE A 6 -16.11 -14.81 0.61
C ILE A 6 -17.29 -14.22 -0.19
N GLY A 7 -17.09 -13.84 -1.45
CA GLY A 7 -18.14 -13.36 -2.35
C GLY A 7 -18.64 -11.94 -2.06
N LEU A 8 -17.87 -11.13 -1.33
CA LEU A 8 -18.22 -9.74 -1.06
C LEU A 8 -17.63 -8.79 -2.11
N THR A 9 -18.41 -7.78 -2.46
CA THR A 9 -17.96 -6.63 -3.26
C THR A 9 -17.38 -5.55 -2.37
N HIS A 10 -16.53 -4.69 -2.95
CA HIS A 10 -15.98 -3.54 -2.23
C HIS A 10 -16.97 -2.36 -2.27
N PRO A 11 -17.25 -1.71 -1.13
CA PRO A 11 -18.00 -0.46 -1.12
C PRO A 11 -17.31 0.64 -1.94
N ASP A 12 -18.08 1.58 -2.49
CA ASP A 12 -17.55 2.64 -3.38
C ASP A 12 -16.47 3.51 -2.72
N TYR A 13 -16.63 3.83 -1.43
CA TYR A 13 -15.62 4.61 -0.70
C TYR A 13 -14.28 3.88 -0.62
N PHE A 14 -14.31 2.55 -0.48
CA PHE A 14 -13.09 1.74 -0.40
C PHE A 14 -12.41 1.68 -1.77
N MET A 15 -13.20 1.57 -2.83
CA MET A 15 -12.69 1.68 -4.19
C MET A 15 -12.09 3.06 -4.49
N ALA A 16 -12.64 4.15 -3.95
CA ALA A 16 -12.04 5.47 -4.06
C ALA A 16 -10.66 5.54 -3.40
N LEU A 17 -10.52 5.02 -2.17
CA LEU A 17 -9.23 4.96 -1.47
C LEU A 17 -8.20 4.13 -2.23
N LEU A 18 -8.59 2.97 -2.75
CA LEU A 18 -7.70 2.11 -3.53
C LEU A 18 -7.24 2.77 -4.83
N ARG A 19 -8.10 3.58 -5.46
CA ARG A 19 -7.71 4.34 -6.66
C ARG A 19 -6.62 5.36 -6.34
N GLU A 20 -6.73 6.05 -5.20
CA GLU A 20 -5.75 7.05 -4.77
C GLU A 20 -4.45 6.41 -4.24
N LYS A 21 -4.54 5.28 -3.53
CA LYS A 21 -3.35 4.61 -2.95
C LYS A 21 -2.61 3.73 -3.94
N ILE A 22 -3.30 3.14 -4.91
CA ILE A 22 -2.71 2.28 -5.95
C ILE A 22 -3.00 2.91 -7.31
N GLN A 23 -2.10 3.81 -7.70
CA GLN A 23 -2.23 4.59 -8.93
C GLN A 23 -2.13 3.71 -10.18
N SER A 24 -1.30 2.66 -10.16
CA SER A 24 -1.19 1.69 -11.24
C SER A 24 -2.50 0.89 -11.42
N PRO A 25 -3.20 1.03 -12.56
CA PRO A 25 -4.45 0.30 -12.79
C PRO A 25 -4.24 -1.22 -12.81
N MET A 26 -3.08 -1.67 -13.29
CA MET A 26 -2.72 -3.09 -13.35
C MET A 26 -2.49 -3.66 -11.94
N ALA A 27 -1.69 -2.99 -11.11
CA ALA A 27 -1.45 -3.42 -9.74
C ALA A 27 -2.76 -3.43 -8.92
N ARG A 28 -3.60 -2.41 -9.10
CA ARG A 28 -4.92 -2.34 -8.47
C ARG A 28 -5.84 -3.48 -8.91
N ARG A 29 -5.86 -3.83 -10.21
CA ARG A 29 -6.61 -4.99 -10.72
C ARG A 29 -6.17 -6.27 -10.02
N ASP A 30 -4.87 -6.51 -9.92
CA ASP A 30 -4.35 -7.75 -9.36
C ASP A 30 -4.67 -7.88 -7.86
N VAL A 31 -4.63 -6.78 -7.11
CA VAL A 31 -5.00 -6.77 -5.68
C VAL A 31 -6.52 -6.92 -5.48
N VAL A 32 -7.33 -6.19 -6.25
CA VAL A 32 -8.77 -6.01 -6.00
C VAL A 32 -9.62 -7.07 -6.68
N LEU A 33 -9.25 -7.50 -7.89
CA LEU A 33 -10.03 -8.43 -8.72
C LEU A 33 -9.45 -9.85 -8.74
N HIS A 34 -8.14 -10.02 -8.50
CA HIS A 34 -7.50 -11.34 -8.44
C HIS A 34 -7.13 -11.78 -7.01
N ALA A 35 -7.41 -10.96 -5.99
CA ALA A 35 -7.05 -11.22 -4.60
C ALA A 35 -5.56 -11.58 -4.40
N ALA A 36 -4.67 -11.08 -5.27
CA ALA A 36 -3.26 -11.47 -5.30
C ALA A 36 -2.57 -11.20 -3.96
N LYS A 37 -1.74 -12.15 -3.52
CA LYS A 37 -0.83 -11.97 -2.39
C LYS A 37 0.47 -11.40 -2.91
N VAL A 38 0.79 -10.17 -2.50
CA VAL A 38 1.96 -9.43 -2.97
C VAL A 38 3.01 -9.40 -1.85
N LYS A 39 4.25 -9.80 -2.16
CA LYS A 39 5.38 -9.68 -1.24
C LYS A 39 5.84 -8.22 -1.16
N ALA A 40 6.50 -7.84 -0.07
CA ALA A 40 6.87 -6.45 0.21
C ALA A 40 7.74 -5.84 -0.91
N GLU A 41 8.73 -6.58 -1.40
CA GLU A 41 9.64 -6.11 -2.45
C GLU A 41 8.92 -5.87 -3.78
N GLU A 42 7.91 -6.70 -4.06
CA GLU A 42 7.08 -6.54 -5.26
C GLU A 42 6.09 -5.38 -5.10
N ALA A 43 5.54 -5.18 -3.89
CA ALA A 43 4.66 -4.06 -3.61
C ALA A 43 5.36 -2.70 -3.78
N VAL A 44 6.67 -2.62 -3.48
CA VAL A 44 7.49 -1.43 -3.78
C VAL A 44 7.58 -1.21 -5.30
N LYS A 45 7.90 -2.26 -6.08
CA LYS A 45 8.00 -2.15 -7.55
C LYS A 45 6.68 -1.78 -8.22
N MET A 46 5.57 -2.31 -7.69
CA MET A 46 4.22 -1.98 -8.14
C MET A 46 3.75 -0.57 -7.72
N GLY A 47 4.52 0.12 -6.87
CA GLY A 47 4.17 1.45 -6.36
C GLY A 47 3.00 1.44 -5.38
N ILE A 48 2.80 0.33 -4.65
CA ILE A 48 1.75 0.19 -3.63
C ILE A 48 2.23 0.73 -2.28
N ILE A 49 3.52 0.54 -1.97
CA ILE A 49 4.18 1.02 -0.75
C ILE A 49 5.49 1.73 -1.11
N ASP A 50 5.92 2.68 -0.28
CA ASP A 50 7.12 3.47 -0.53
C ASP A 50 8.43 2.71 -0.24
N SER A 51 8.43 1.81 0.74
CA SER A 51 9.60 1.02 1.14
C SER A 51 9.22 -0.33 1.77
N ALA A 52 10.15 -1.29 1.68
CA ALA A 52 10.08 -2.59 2.33
C ALA A 52 11.25 -2.73 3.31
N HIS A 53 11.05 -3.50 4.38
CA HIS A 53 12.02 -3.71 5.46
C HIS A 53 12.01 -5.17 5.90
N ASP A 54 13.16 -5.66 6.37
CA ASP A 54 13.37 -7.09 6.63
C ASP A 54 12.72 -7.57 7.92
N SER A 55 12.32 -6.64 8.80
CA SER A 55 11.69 -6.96 10.08
C SER A 55 10.56 -6.02 10.48
N ALA A 56 9.70 -6.54 11.35
CA ALA A 56 8.65 -5.76 12.00
C ALA A 56 9.21 -4.67 12.94
N VAL A 57 10.49 -4.78 13.36
CA VAL A 57 11.16 -3.76 14.19
C VAL A 57 11.70 -2.63 13.33
N GLU A 58 12.28 -2.92 12.17
CA GLU A 58 12.84 -1.91 11.28
C GLU A 58 11.78 -1.03 10.60
N THR A 59 10.61 -1.62 10.31
CA THR A 59 9.50 -0.92 9.65
C THR A 59 9.05 0.34 10.41
N PRO A 60 8.70 0.29 11.71
CA PRO A 60 8.31 1.49 12.46
C PRO A 60 9.45 2.50 12.59
N GLU A 61 10.70 2.06 12.74
CA GLU A 61 11.84 3.00 12.77
C GLU A 61 12.01 3.76 11.46
N ALA A 62 11.84 3.08 10.32
CA ALA A 62 11.87 3.71 9.01
C ALA A 62 10.71 4.69 8.83
N ALA A 63 9.51 4.33 9.29
CA ALA A 63 8.34 5.21 9.27
C ALA A 63 8.55 6.46 10.15
N LEU A 64 9.15 6.33 11.33
CA LEU A 64 9.50 7.47 12.21
C LEU A 64 10.49 8.41 11.53
N ARG A 65 11.58 7.87 10.97
CA ARG A 65 12.55 8.66 10.19
C ARG A 65 11.90 9.39 9.01
N MET A 66 10.93 8.76 8.34
CA MET A 66 10.15 9.40 7.27
C MET A 66 9.30 10.56 7.80
N GLY A 67 8.62 10.36 8.94
CA GLY A 67 7.86 11.41 9.62
C GLY A 67 8.72 12.61 10.03
N GLU A 68 9.91 12.37 10.57
CA GLU A 68 10.89 13.43 10.90
C GLU A 68 11.29 14.23 9.67
N LYS A 69 11.59 13.56 8.54
CA LYS A 69 11.92 14.22 7.27
C LYS A 69 10.78 15.09 6.77
N LEU A 70 9.54 14.60 6.81
CA LEU A 70 8.36 15.36 6.39
C LEU A 70 8.13 16.59 7.29
N SER A 71 8.31 16.45 8.60
CA SER A 71 8.22 17.56 9.56
C SER A 71 9.26 18.65 9.28
N LEU A 72 10.49 18.26 8.93
CA LEU A 72 11.55 19.21 8.57
C LEU A 72 11.31 19.87 7.21
N ALA A 73 10.77 19.12 6.23
CA ALA A 73 10.42 19.65 4.92
C ALA A 73 9.28 20.68 4.99
N ALA A 74 8.27 20.45 5.84
CA ALA A 74 7.13 21.34 6.01
C ALA A 74 7.45 22.66 6.73
N ARG A 75 8.62 22.79 7.35
CA ARG A 75 9.08 24.02 8.02
C ARG A 75 9.86 24.96 7.09
N LYS A 76 10.13 24.55 5.86
CA LYS A 76 10.75 25.37 4.81
C LYS A 76 9.69 25.94 3.89
#